data_AF-A0A968HPA8-F1
#
_entry.id   AF-A0A968HPA8-F1
#
_cell.length_a   1.000
_cell.length_b   1.000
_cell.length_c   1.000
_cell.angle_alpha   90.00
_cell.angle_beta   90.00
_cell.angle_gamma   90.00
#
_symmetry.space_group_name_H-M   'P 1'
#
loop_
_entity.id
_entity.type
_entity.pdbx_description
1 polymer ?
#
loop_
_entity_poly.entity_id
_entity_poly.type
_entity_poly.pdbx_seq_one_letter_code
_entity_poly.pdbx_strand_id
1 'polypeptide(L)' 'MTDSRQFVPEVEALARQEDGRTVLLAPAPGLWREGPSAGTLIRPGMAIGWLEQLGVLRRLLAPQQAIGVVVEGP' A
#
# COMPACT_ATOMS: atom_id res chain seq x y z
N MET A 1 -23.76 -24.73 -3.17
CA MET A 1 -23.38 -23.33 -3.47
C MET A 1 -22.10 -23.05 -2.72
N THR A 2 -20.94 -23.16 -3.37
CA THR A 2 -19.66 -22.88 -2.73
C THR A 2 -19.38 -21.39 -2.90
N ASP A 3 -19.43 -20.64 -1.80
CA ASP A 3 -19.02 -19.24 -1.78
C ASP A 3 -17.49 -19.18 -1.97
N SER A 4 -17.04 -18.98 -3.21
CA SER A 4 -15.63 -18.90 -3.57
C SER A 4 -15.10 -17.48 -3.36
N ARG A 5 -15.08 -17.01 -2.11
CA ARG A 5 -14.27 -15.83 -1.76
C ARG A 5 -12.81 -16.23 -1.86
N GLN A 6 -12.15 -15.85 -2.95
CA GLN A 6 -10.70 -15.95 -3.03
C GLN A 6 -10.11 -15.05 -1.95
N PHE A 7 -9.44 -15.65 -0.97
CA PHE A 7 -8.68 -14.91 0.02
C PHE A 7 -7.47 -14.28 -0.66
N VAL A 8 -7.45 -12.96 -0.70
CA VAL A 8 -6.29 -12.19 -1.15
C VAL A 8 -5.48 -11.83 0.09
N PRO A 9 -4.22 -12.29 0.23
CA PRO A 9 -3.40 -11.91 1.37
C PRO A 9 -3.17 -10.39 1.40
N GLU A 10 -3.41 -9.79 2.56
CA GLU A 10 -3.19 -8.37 2.79
C GLU A 10 -1.93 -8.14 3.61
N VAL A 11 -1.30 -6.99 3.41
CA VAL A 11 -0.19 -6.53 4.23
C VAL A 11 -0.25 -5.01 4.31
N GLU A 12 0.09 -4.44 5.48
CA GLU A 12 0.14 -2.99 5.65
C GLU A 12 1.53 -2.45 5.28
N ALA A 13 1.58 -1.27 4.66
CA ALA A 13 2.82 -0.54 4.49
C ALA A 13 3.34 0.00 5.83
N LEU A 14 4.66 0.17 5.92
CA LEU A 14 5.27 0.87 7.03
C LEU A 14 5.14 2.38 6.81
N ALA A 15 4.98 3.14 7.88
CA ALA A 15 4.96 4.61 7.83
C ALA A 15 6.17 5.19 8.54
N ARG A 16 6.81 6.18 7.88
CA ARG A 16 7.86 7.02 8.48
C ARG A 16 7.49 8.48 8.29
N GLN A 17 7.76 9.32 9.29
CA GLN A 17 7.66 10.77 9.14
C GLN A 17 9.00 11.33 8.68
N GLU A 18 8.98 12.20 7.68
CA GLU A 18 10.17 12.84 7.10
C GLU A 18 9.78 14.21 6.55
N ASP A 19 10.36 15.28 7.08
CA ASP A 19 10.14 16.67 6.64
C ASP A 19 8.65 17.08 6.47
N GLY A 20 7.82 16.69 7.44
CA GLY A 20 6.38 16.95 7.42
C GLY A 20 5.58 16.10 6.42
N ARG A 21 6.22 15.12 5.77
CA ARG A 21 5.58 14.13 4.91
C ARG A 21 5.52 12.77 5.60
N THR A 22 4.47 12.02 5.28
CA THR A 22 4.38 10.60 5.62
C THR A 22 4.90 9.78 4.45
N VAL A 23 6.04 9.13 4.63
CA VAL A 23 6.63 8.21 3.65
C VAL A 23 6.11 6.81 3.93
N LEU A 24 5.45 6.21 2.93
CA LEU A 24 5.02 4.82 2.99
C LEU A 24 6.08 3.92 2.39
N LEU A 25 6.48 2.90 3.13
CA LEU A 25 7.54 1.98 2.77
C LEU A 25 6.98 0.57 2.65
N ALA A 26 7.52 -0.21 1.71
CA ALA A 26 7.22 -1.63 1.64
C ALA A 26 7.63 -2.32 2.96
N PRO A 27 6.78 -3.18 3.53
CA PRO A 27 7.06 -3.88 4.80
C PRO A 27 8.15 -4.96 4.66
N ALA A 28 8.41 -5.40 3.43
CA ALA A 28 9.46 -6.34 3.08
C ALA A 28 9.81 -6.17 1.59
N PRO A 29 10.98 -6.66 1.12
CA PRO A 29 11.35 -6.61 -0.29
C PRO A 29 10.37 -7.36 -1.20
N GLY A 30 10.08 -6.80 -2.37
CA GLY A 30 9.17 -7.38 -3.36
C GLY A 30 9.03 -6.48 -4.59
N LEU A 31 8.30 -6.96 -5.60
CA LEU A 31 7.99 -6.17 -6.79
C LEU A 31 6.75 -5.31 -6.54
N TRP A 32 6.91 -4.00 -6.66
CA TRP A 32 5.84 -3.01 -6.55
C TRP A 32 5.02 -2.94 -7.85
N ARG A 33 3.69 -2.97 -7.74
CA ARG A 33 2.77 -2.91 -8.88
C ARG A 33 1.58 -1.99 -8.57
N GLU A 34 1.12 -1.26 -9.58
CA GLU A 34 -0.15 -0.49 -9.57
C GLU A 34 -0.27 0.48 -8.38
N GLY A 35 0.79 1.23 -8.08
CA GLY A 35 0.75 2.26 -7.04
C GLY A 35 -0.14 3.45 -7.40
N PRO A 36 -0.60 4.23 -6.40
CA PRO A 36 -1.42 5.42 -6.62
C PRO A 36 -0.63 6.51 -7.35
N SER A 37 -1.31 7.27 -8.21
CA SER A 37 -0.73 8.44 -8.88
C SER A 37 -0.65 9.65 -7.94
N ALA A 38 0.21 10.62 -8.26
CA ALA A 38 0.20 11.93 -7.61
C ALA A 38 -1.22 12.55 -7.67
N GLY A 39 -1.60 13.27 -6.61
CA GLY A 39 -2.94 13.81 -6.43
C GLY A 39 -3.96 12.81 -5.85
N THR A 40 -3.64 11.52 -5.75
CA THR A 40 -4.54 10.53 -5.14
C THR A 40 -4.71 10.80 -3.65
N LEU A 41 -5.96 10.87 -3.17
CA LEU A 41 -6.26 10.93 -1.74
C LEU A 41 -6.14 9.53 -1.11
N ILE A 42 -5.26 9.38 -0.14
CA ILE A 42 -5.04 8.17 0.65
C ILE A 42 -5.78 8.28 1.99
N ARG A 43 -6.40 7.17 2.40
CA ARG A 43 -7.03 6.99 3.71
C ARG A 43 -6.52 5.70 4.34
N PRO A 44 -6.55 5.58 5.67
CA PRO A 44 -6.21 4.34 6.34
C PRO A 44 -7.03 3.13 5.85
N GLY A 45 -6.37 1.97 5.72
CA GLY A 45 -6.97 0.74 5.20
C GLY A 45 -7.24 0.72 3.70
N MET A 46 -6.98 1.83 2.98
CA MET A 46 -7.12 1.88 1.53
C MET A 46 -6.04 1.03 0.86
N ALA A 47 -6.40 0.32 -0.20
CA ALA A 47 -5.42 -0.36 -1.04
C ALA A 47 -4.57 0.67 -1.80
N ILE A 48 -3.25 0.54 -1.71
CA ILE A 48 -2.27 1.46 -2.31
C ILE A 48 -1.38 0.77 -3.35
N GLY A 49 -1.86 -0.36 -3.88
CA GLY A 49 -1.20 -1.17 -4.89
C GLY A 49 -0.97 -2.60 -4.41
N TRP A 50 -0.01 -3.25 -5.05
CA TRP A 50 0.32 -4.64 -4.80
C TRP A 50 1.82 -4.84 -4.59
N LEU A 51 2.15 -5.78 -3.72
CA LEU A 51 3.50 -6.26 -3.52
C LEU A 51 3.55 -7.74 -3.89
N GLU A 52 4.33 -8.07 -4.92
CA GLU A 52 4.59 -9.46 -5.28
C GLU A 52 5.86 -9.95 -4.60
N GLN A 53 5.74 -11.02 -3.83
CA GLN A 53 6.85 -11.62 -3.10
C GLN A 53 6.89 -13.12 -3.36
N LEU A 54 7.97 -13.59 -3.98
CA LEU A 54 8.19 -15.01 -4.29
C LEU A 54 6.98 -15.66 -5.02
N GLY A 55 6.40 -14.92 -5.97
CA GLY A 55 5.24 -15.35 -6.77
C GLY A 55 3.86 -15.18 -6.08
N VAL A 56 3.82 -14.66 -4.85
CA VAL A 56 2.56 -14.37 -4.14
C VAL A 56 2.23 -12.88 -4.27
N LEU A 57 1.09 -12.57 -4.88
CA LEU A 57 0.58 -11.20 -4.97
C LEU A 57 -0.18 -10.84 -3.68
N ARG A 58 0.29 -9.81 -2.97
CA ARG A 58 -0.33 -9.32 -1.74
C ARG A 58 -0.90 -7.93 -1.95
N ARG A 59 -2.12 -7.69 -1.47
CA ARG A 59 -2.72 -6.35 -1.47
C ARG A 59 -2.04 -5.51 -0.40
N LEU A 60 -1.44 -4.40 -0.81
CA LEU A 60 -0.79 -3.48 0.13
C LEU A 60 -1.79 -2.43 0.60
N LEU A 61 -1.92 -2.29 1.90
CA LEU A 61 -2.84 -1.36 2.54
C LEU A 61 -2.12 -0.17 3.16
N ALA A 62 -2.77 0.98 3.14
CA ALA A 62 -2.31 2.17 3.83
C ALA A 62 -2.44 1.99 5.36
N PRO A 63 -1.39 2.24 6.15
CA PRO A 63 -1.45 2.12 7.61
C PRO A 63 -2.29 3.24 8.24
N GLN A 64 -2.59 3.13 9.54
CA GLN A 64 -3.42 4.12 10.25
C GLN A 64 -2.92 5.57 10.20
N GLN A 65 -1.61 5.76 10.07
CA GLN A 65 -0.97 7.06 10.00
C GLN A 65 -1.06 7.68 8.59
N ALA A 66 -1.50 6.93 7.58
CA ALA A 66 -1.54 7.36 6.19
C ALA A 66 -2.86 8.06 5.86
N ILE A 67 -2.89 9.38 6.07
CA ILE A 67 -3.96 10.25 5.58
C ILE A 67 -3.36 11.46 4.88
N GLY A 68 -3.77 11.70 3.64
CA GLY A 68 -3.24 12.81 2.86
C GLY A 68 -3.30 12.55 1.36
N VAL A 69 -2.65 13.42 0.60
CA VAL A 69 -2.59 13.33 -0.86
C VAL A 69 -1.20 12.84 -1.27
N VAL A 70 -1.14 11.92 -2.24
CA VAL A 70 0.12 11.49 -2.84
C VAL A 70 0.76 12.68 -3.55
N VAL A 71 1.98 13.01 -3.17
CA VAL A 71 2.80 14.03 -3.82
C VAL A 71 3.94 13.35 -4.56
N GLU A 72 4.48 14.01 -5.59
CA GLU A 72 5.69 13.54 -6.24
C GLU A 72 6.86 13.53 -5.24
N GLY A 73 7.71 12.51 -5.38
CA GLY A 73 9.00 12.48 -4.68
C GLY A 73 9.92 13.61 -5.17
N PRO A 74 10.99 13.92 -4.42
CA PRO A 74 12.04 14.80 -4.90
C PRO A 74 12.68 14.30 -6.21
#